data_AF-A0A549TCV1-F1
#
_entry.id   AF-A0A549TCV1-F1
#
_cell.length_a   1.000
_cell.length_b   1.000
_cell.length_c   1.000
_cell.angle_alpha   90.00
_cell.angle_beta   90.00
_cell.angle_gamma   90.00
#
_symmetry.space_group_name_H-M   'P 1'
#
loop_
_entity.id
_entity.type
_entity.pdbx_description
1 polymer ?
#
loop_
_entity_poly.entity_id
_entity_poly.type
_entity_poly.pdbx_seq_one_letter_code
_entity_poly.pdbx_strand_id
1 'polypeptide(L)'
;MHPVTMGVRMAYLLQISEADVFGRGRFANAKGNTECVEFVRQATGAPQTASWHPGRRVMECGSDEIARGTAIATFADGKYNVTDDLGQHAAIYLSHSEAGIEVLDQWNKQGEVRQRTIRTGQSVTRRRSNRAECFYIIE
;
A
#
# COMPACT_ATOMS: atom_id res chain seq x y z
N MET A 1 7.18 -27.84 -23.66
CA MET A 1 6.77 -27.62 -22.26
C MET A 1 7.17 -26.19 -21.92
N HIS A 2 6.25 -25.23 -22.05
CA HIS A 2 6.51 -23.86 -21.61
C HIS A 2 6.23 -23.80 -20.09
N PRO A 3 7.13 -23.25 -19.26
CA PRO A 3 6.79 -22.97 -17.88
C PRO A 3 5.69 -21.90 -17.90
N VAL A 4 4.52 -22.26 -17.37
CA VAL A 4 3.51 -21.26 -16.99
C VAL A 4 4.12 -20.52 -15.81
N THR A 5 4.68 -19.34 -16.06
CA THR A 5 4.94 -18.38 -15.00
C THR A 5 3.59 -18.11 -14.34
N MET A 6 3.33 -18.76 -13.21
CA MET A 6 2.21 -18.45 -12.33
C MET A 6 2.49 -17.04 -11.81
N GLY A 7 2.12 -16.02 -12.60
CA GLY A 7 2.21 -14.63 -12.19
C GLY A 7 1.51 -14.50 -10.84
N VAL A 8 2.16 -13.79 -9.91
CA VAL A 8 1.58 -13.54 -8.59
C VAL A 8 0.20 -12.92 -8.81
N ARG A 9 -0.87 -13.62 -8.41
CA ARG A 9 -2.23 -13.13 -8.56
C ARG A 9 -2.44 -12.04 -7.51
N MET A 10 -2.51 -10.79 -7.95
CA MET A 10 -2.76 -9.68 -7.04
C MET A 10 -4.21 -9.71 -6.57
N ALA A 11 -4.42 -9.86 -5.26
CA ALA A 11 -5.75 -9.97 -4.67
C ALA A 11 -6.54 -8.66 -4.80
N TYR A 12 -5.87 -7.52 -4.59
CA TYR A 12 -6.48 -6.20 -4.63
C TYR A 12 -5.69 -5.28 -5.56
N LEU A 13 -6.33 -4.92 -6.67
CA LEU A 13 -5.81 -4.01 -7.68
C LEU A 13 -6.71 -2.78 -7.78
N LEU A 14 -6.10 -1.64 -8.10
CA LEU A 14 -6.80 -0.40 -8.40
C LEU A 14 -7.89 -0.64 -9.45
N GLN A 15 -9.14 -0.36 -9.08
CA GLN A 15 -10.34 -0.56 -9.90
C GLN A 15 -10.73 0.71 -10.68
N ILE A 16 -10.05 1.83 -10.43
CA ILE A 16 -10.30 3.14 -11.04
C ILE A 16 -9.05 3.63 -11.77
N SER A 17 -9.20 4.54 -12.72
CA SER A 17 -8.05 5.13 -13.42
C SER A 17 -7.14 5.86 -12.41
N GLU A 18 -5.82 5.79 -12.59
CA GLU A 18 -4.88 6.53 -11.73
C GLU A 18 -5.12 8.05 -11.77
N ALA A 19 -5.50 8.62 -12.91
CA ALA A 19 -5.86 10.04 -12.99
C ALA A 19 -7.06 10.40 -12.10
N ASP A 20 -7.95 9.45 -11.88
CA ASP A 20 -9.14 9.63 -11.06
C ASP A 20 -8.85 9.47 -9.57
N VAL A 21 -7.65 9.06 -9.14
CA VAL A 21 -7.35 8.96 -7.71
C VAL A 21 -7.09 10.33 -7.07
N PHE A 22 -6.81 11.35 -7.87
CA PHE A 22 -6.45 12.66 -7.35
C PHE A 22 -7.69 13.48 -6.98
N GLY A 23 -7.51 14.39 -6.01
CA GLY A 23 -8.56 15.30 -5.54
C GLY A 23 -8.70 15.28 -4.02
N ARG A 24 -9.00 16.46 -3.47
CA ARG A 24 -9.13 16.65 -2.03
C ARG A 24 -10.40 15.97 -1.51
N GLY A 25 -10.26 15.19 -0.43
CA GLY A 25 -11.37 14.49 0.21
C GLY A 25 -12.00 13.36 -0.59
N ARG A 26 -11.40 12.96 -1.73
CA ARG A 26 -12.01 11.99 -2.65
C ARG A 26 -12.32 10.64 -2.00
N PHE A 27 -11.43 10.17 -1.12
CA PHE A 27 -11.58 8.92 -0.39
C PHE A 27 -11.73 9.17 1.11
N ALA A 28 -12.52 10.18 1.47
CA ALA A 28 -12.89 10.40 2.85
C ALA A 28 -13.88 9.32 3.33
N ASN A 29 -13.81 8.94 4.60
CA ASN A 29 -14.86 8.13 5.20
C ASN A 29 -16.12 8.97 5.50
N ALA A 30 -17.17 8.34 6.03
CA ALA A 30 -18.41 9.02 6.40
C ALA A 30 -18.26 10.17 7.41
N LYS A 31 -17.11 10.26 8.11
CA LYS A 31 -16.78 11.35 9.04
C LYS A 31 -15.96 12.47 8.38
N GLY A 32 -15.67 12.37 7.09
CA GLY A 32 -14.82 13.31 6.37
C GLY A 32 -13.31 13.09 6.56
N ASN A 33 -12.89 11.98 7.17
CA ASN A 33 -11.47 11.69 7.41
C ASN A 33 -10.86 10.96 6.20
N THR A 34 -9.71 11.44 5.72
CA THR A 34 -8.97 10.87 4.59
C THR A 34 -7.87 9.92 5.08
N GLU A 35 -8.26 8.75 5.56
CA GLU A 35 -7.33 7.75 6.06
C GLU A 35 -6.70 6.94 4.93
N CYS A 36 -5.50 6.39 5.17
CA CYS A 36 -4.78 5.58 4.18
C CYS A 36 -5.52 4.30 3.81
N VAL A 37 -6.10 3.64 4.82
CA VAL A 37 -6.95 2.45 4.68
C VAL A 37 -8.17 2.74 3.81
N GLU A 38 -8.80 3.90 3.98
CA GLU A 38 -10.01 4.25 3.26
C GLU A 38 -9.75 4.46 1.78
N PHE A 39 -8.62 5.08 1.43
CA PHE A 39 -8.17 5.13 0.04
C PHE A 39 -8.00 3.73 -0.55
N VAL A 40 -7.25 2.85 0.09
CA VAL A 40 -7.02 1.49 -0.43
C VAL A 40 -8.32 0.72 -0.61
N ARG A 41 -9.20 0.72 0.40
CA ARG A 41 -10.49 0.02 0.35
C ARG A 41 -11.40 0.53 -0.76
N GLN A 42 -11.57 1.85 -0.84
CA GLN A 42 -12.46 2.46 -1.84
C GLN A 42 -11.91 2.36 -3.26
N ALA A 43 -10.59 2.41 -3.43
CA ALA A 43 -9.96 2.38 -4.74
C ALA A 43 -9.75 0.95 -5.29
N THR A 44 -9.76 -0.08 -4.44
CA THR A 44 -9.50 -1.49 -4.85
C THR A 44 -10.64 -2.46 -4.55
N GLY A 45 -11.60 -2.09 -3.70
CA GLY A 45 -12.62 -3.00 -3.19
C GLY A 45 -12.14 -3.91 -2.04
N ALA A 46 -10.95 -3.67 -1.49
CA ALA A 46 -10.42 -4.47 -0.38
C ALA A 46 -11.38 -4.47 0.84
N PRO A 47 -11.48 -5.60 1.56
CA PRO A 47 -12.35 -5.73 2.73
C PRO A 47 -11.82 -4.88 3.90
N GLN A 48 -12.46 -5.00 5.07
CA GLN A 48 -11.93 -4.38 6.28
C GLN A 48 -10.54 -4.92 6.64
N THR A 49 -9.72 -4.11 7.28
CA THR A 49 -8.32 -4.43 7.60
C THR A 49 -8.14 -5.69 8.46
N ALA A 50 -9.17 -6.09 9.20
CA ALA A 50 -9.18 -7.33 9.98
C ALA A 50 -9.08 -8.59 9.10
N SER A 51 -9.42 -8.49 7.82
CA SER A 51 -9.33 -9.57 6.84
C SER A 51 -8.04 -9.51 6.01
N TRP A 52 -7.19 -8.49 6.20
CA TRP A 52 -5.95 -8.35 5.44
C TRP A 52 -4.85 -9.20 6.05
N HIS A 53 -4.15 -9.92 5.20
CA HIS A 53 -2.98 -10.70 5.56
C HIS A 53 -1.77 -10.26 4.72
N PRO A 54 -0.55 -10.36 5.26
CA PRO A 54 0.65 -10.07 4.51
C PRO A 54 0.92 -11.19 3.51
N GLY A 55 0.94 -10.86 2.22
CA GLY A 55 1.51 -11.69 1.16
C GLY A 55 3.04 -11.56 1.11
N ARG A 56 3.61 -11.56 -0.10
CA ARG A 56 5.05 -11.32 -0.30
C ARG A 56 5.45 -9.89 0.07
N ARG A 57 6.69 -9.71 0.57
CA ARG A 57 7.27 -8.37 0.76
C ARG A 57 7.56 -7.73 -0.59
N VAL A 58 7.24 -6.43 -0.71
CA VAL A 58 7.43 -5.68 -1.96
C VAL A 58 8.89 -5.71 -2.39
N MET A 59 9.81 -5.42 -1.46
CA MET A 59 11.25 -5.38 -1.73
C MET A 59 11.91 -6.76 -1.97
N GLU A 60 11.17 -7.86 -1.76
CA GLU A 60 11.62 -9.23 -2.07
C GLU A 60 11.06 -9.73 -3.42
N CYS A 61 10.31 -8.89 -4.14
CA CYS A 61 9.78 -9.19 -5.47
C CYS A 61 10.58 -8.42 -6.53
N GLY A 62 10.63 -8.96 -7.75
CA GLY A 62 10.99 -8.19 -8.93
C GLY A 62 9.94 -7.09 -9.19
N SER A 63 10.38 -5.96 -9.74
CA SER A 63 9.48 -4.85 -10.09
C SER A 63 8.41 -5.23 -11.13
N ASP A 64 8.70 -6.25 -11.94
CA ASP A 64 7.83 -6.87 -12.94
C ASP A 64 6.92 -7.96 -12.36
N GLU A 65 7.18 -8.44 -11.15
CA GLU A 65 6.32 -9.42 -10.45
C GLU A 65 5.10 -8.77 -9.77
N ILE A 66 5.16 -7.46 -9.49
CA ILE A 66 4.09 -6.71 -8.82
C ILE A 66 3.40 -5.81 -9.84
N ALA A 67 2.10 -6.03 -10.06
CA ALA A 67 1.34 -5.17 -10.95
C ALA A 67 1.19 -3.77 -10.36
N ARG A 68 1.40 -2.75 -11.18
CA ARG A 68 1.05 -1.37 -10.86
C ARG A 68 -0.43 -1.28 -10.46
N GLY A 69 -0.73 -0.56 -9.38
CA GLY A 69 -2.08 -0.51 -8.80
C GLY A 69 -2.32 -1.51 -7.67
N THR A 70 -1.33 -2.35 -7.30
CA THR A 70 -1.47 -3.34 -6.22
C THR A 70 -1.60 -2.68 -4.84
N ALA A 71 -2.53 -3.16 -4.03
CA ALA A 71 -2.66 -2.72 -2.65
C ALA A 71 -1.52 -3.28 -1.79
N ILE A 72 -0.84 -2.41 -1.06
CA ILE A 72 0.26 -2.76 -0.16
C ILE A 72 0.04 -2.14 1.22
N ALA A 73 0.52 -2.81 2.26
CA ALA A 73 0.46 -2.30 3.63
C ALA A 73 1.65 -2.74 4.47
N THR A 74 1.85 -2.03 5.56
CA THR A 74 2.72 -2.48 6.65
C THR A 74 1.95 -3.40 7.60
N PHE A 75 2.59 -4.50 8.02
CA PHE A 75 2.03 -5.43 9.00
C PHE A 75 2.93 -5.51 10.23
N ALA A 76 2.34 -5.75 11.40
CA ALA A 76 3.03 -6.05 12.65
C ALA A 76 2.51 -7.40 13.17
N ASP A 77 3.41 -8.34 13.43
CA ASP A 77 3.07 -9.71 13.88
C ASP A 77 2.02 -10.39 12.97
N GLY A 78 2.15 -10.18 11.65
CA GLY A 78 1.27 -10.78 10.65
C GLY A 78 -0.11 -10.12 10.52
N LYS A 79 -0.38 -9.02 11.25
CA LYS A 79 -1.68 -8.35 11.26
C LYS A 79 -1.57 -6.86 10.97
N TYR A 80 -2.63 -6.30 10.39
CA TYR A 80 -2.83 -4.86 10.31
C TYR A 80 -3.38 -4.33 11.65
N ASN A 81 -2.51 -4.28 12.66
CA ASN A 81 -2.82 -3.77 14.01
C ASN A 81 -2.77 -2.22 14.10
N VAL A 82 -3.91 -1.54 13.92
CA VAL A 82 -4.04 -0.07 13.92
C VAL A 82 -3.53 0.62 15.20
N THR A 83 -3.25 -0.13 16.28
CA THR A 83 -2.98 0.36 17.63
C THR A 83 -1.50 0.61 17.97
N ASP A 84 -0.54 0.42 17.06
CA ASP A 84 0.88 0.64 17.37
C ASP A 84 1.36 2.03 16.90
N ASP A 85 1.94 2.79 17.84
CA ASP A 85 2.51 4.14 17.65
C ASP A 85 3.60 4.21 16.58
N LEU A 86 4.18 3.07 16.18
CA LEU A 86 5.17 2.95 15.11
C LEU A 86 4.61 3.22 13.70
N GLY A 87 3.28 3.38 13.57
CA GLY A 87 2.60 3.89 12.39
C GLY A 87 2.44 2.83 11.30
N GLN A 88 1.24 2.28 11.21
CA GLN A 88 0.84 1.47 10.07
C GLN A 88 0.38 2.34 8.91
N HIS A 89 0.64 1.85 7.70
CA HIS A 89 0.30 2.57 6.49
C HIS A 89 -0.12 1.60 5.40
N ALA A 90 -1.10 2.03 4.62
CA ALA A 90 -1.60 1.34 3.45
C ALA A 90 -1.50 2.27 2.24
N ALA A 91 -1.14 1.72 1.09
CA ALA A 91 -0.89 2.50 -0.11
C ALA A 91 -1.18 1.67 -1.37
N ILE A 92 -1.19 2.34 -2.52
CA ILE A 92 -1.26 1.69 -3.83
C ILE A 92 0.13 1.74 -4.44
N TYR A 93 0.67 0.56 -4.77
CA TYR A 93 1.96 0.38 -5.41
C TYR A 93 1.96 0.93 -6.83
N LEU A 94 3.01 1.68 -7.18
CA LEU A 94 3.23 2.18 -8.53
C LEU A 94 4.41 1.51 -9.23
N SER A 95 5.53 1.40 -8.51
CA SER A 95 6.82 0.86 -8.95
C SER A 95 7.74 0.74 -7.73
N HIS A 96 8.86 0.03 -7.85
CA HIS A 96 9.94 0.12 -6.87
C HIS A 96 11.30 -0.10 -7.53
N SER A 97 12.33 0.33 -6.81
CA SER A 97 13.75 0.10 -7.13
C SER A 97 14.52 -0.10 -5.83
N GLU A 98 15.84 -0.30 -5.92
CA GLU A 98 16.71 -0.36 -4.74
C GLU A 98 16.60 0.88 -3.84
N ALA A 99 16.20 2.04 -4.39
CA ALA A 99 16.05 3.28 -3.64
C ALA A 99 14.76 3.34 -2.80
N GLY A 100 13.75 2.53 -3.10
CA GLY A 100 12.44 2.61 -2.46
C GLY A 100 11.26 2.21 -3.33
N ILE A 101 10.08 2.34 -2.73
CA ILE A 101 8.78 2.05 -3.34
C ILE A 101 8.10 3.37 -3.68
N GLU A 102 7.67 3.51 -4.93
CA GLU A 102 6.79 4.59 -5.36
C GLU A 102 5.34 4.17 -5.11
N VAL A 103 4.59 5.04 -4.45
CA VAL A 103 3.22 4.75 -4.04
C VAL A 103 2.30 5.94 -4.25
N LEU A 104 1.00 5.65 -4.36
CA LEU A 104 -0.07 6.60 -4.09
C LEU A 104 -0.56 6.36 -2.67
N ASP A 105 -0.70 7.42 -1.89
CA ASP A 105 -1.32 7.35 -0.58
C ASP A 105 -1.94 8.67 -0.11
N GLN A 106 -2.70 8.58 0.99
CA GLN A 106 -3.25 9.72 1.70
C GLN A 106 -3.20 9.48 3.22
N TRP A 107 -3.32 10.55 3.99
CA TRP A 107 -3.59 10.52 5.44
C TRP A 107 -4.33 11.80 5.86
N ASN A 108 -4.94 11.81 7.04
CA ASN A 108 -5.84 12.89 7.48
C ASN A 108 -5.24 14.30 7.35
N LYS A 109 -3.97 14.47 7.72
CA LYS A 109 -3.28 15.76 7.61
C LYS A 109 -3.01 16.18 6.15
N GLN A 110 -2.86 15.22 5.23
CA GLN A 110 -2.68 15.50 3.80
C GLN A 110 -4.02 15.83 3.12
N GLY A 111 -5.10 15.11 3.45
CA GLY A 111 -6.43 15.44 2.94
C GLY A 111 -6.70 15.05 1.48
N GLU A 112 -5.74 14.46 0.78
CA GLU A 112 -5.84 14.07 -0.63
C GLU A 112 -4.83 12.96 -0.94
N VAL A 113 -5.01 12.27 -2.06
CA VAL A 113 -4.04 11.28 -2.56
C VAL A 113 -2.87 12.01 -3.23
N ARG A 114 -1.64 11.61 -2.89
CA ARG A 114 -0.43 12.09 -3.55
C ARG A 114 0.50 10.92 -3.87
N GLN A 115 1.32 11.11 -4.90
CA GLN A 115 2.44 10.22 -5.16
C GLN A 115 3.61 10.57 -4.23
N ARG A 116 4.23 9.56 -3.62
CA ARG A 116 5.50 9.73 -2.89
C ARG A 116 6.36 8.48 -2.96
N THR A 117 7.65 8.65 -2.67
CA THR A 117 8.62 7.56 -2.55
C THR A 117 8.86 7.21 -1.08
N ILE A 118 8.62 5.95 -0.73
CA ILE A 118 9.00 5.35 0.55
C ILE A 118 10.40 4.76 0.40
N ARG A 119 11.39 5.34 1.07
CA ARG A 119 12.81 4.98 0.87
C ARG A 119 13.23 3.70 1.61
N THR A 120 14.16 2.97 1.02
CA THR A 120 14.96 1.91 1.68
C THR A 120 16.07 2.49 2.55
N GLY A 121 16.72 1.65 3.35
CA GLY A 121 17.90 1.98 4.16
C GLY A 121 17.60 2.94 5.30
N GLN A 122 16.33 3.11 5.66
CA GLN A 122 15.91 4.01 6.72
C GLN A 122 16.17 3.37 8.08
N SER A 123 16.64 4.17 9.03
CA SER A 123 16.92 3.71 10.40
C SER A 123 15.74 2.94 11.00
N VAL A 124 16.03 1.88 11.76
CA VAL A 124 15.01 1.09 12.47
C VAL A 124 14.18 1.92 13.45
N THR A 125 14.73 3.05 13.92
CA THR A 125 14.05 4.03 14.78
C THR A 125 13.03 4.89 14.03
N ARG A 126 13.02 4.86 12.69
CA ARG A 126 12.04 5.57 11.87
C ARG A 126 10.73 4.77 11.83
N ARG A 127 9.59 5.48 11.81
CA ARG A 127 8.25 4.90 11.67
C ARG A 127 8.18 3.92 10.49
N ARG A 128 7.54 2.77 10.70
CA ARG A 128 7.43 1.68 9.69
C ARG A 128 6.78 2.16 8.39
N SER A 129 5.84 3.10 8.49
CA SER A 129 5.20 3.77 7.35
C SER A 129 6.13 4.48 6.37
N ASN A 130 7.39 4.70 6.74
CA ASN A 130 8.40 5.34 5.90
C ASN A 130 9.61 4.44 5.60
N ARG A 131 9.46 3.13 5.80
CA ARG A 131 10.49 2.11 5.57
C ARG A 131 9.98 1.14 4.52
N ALA A 132 10.59 1.15 3.34
CA ALA A 132 10.18 0.31 2.22
C ALA A 132 10.18 -1.20 2.58
N GLU A 133 11.08 -1.60 3.47
CA GLU A 133 11.27 -2.97 3.93
C GLU A 133 10.09 -3.49 4.76
N CYS A 134 9.21 -2.61 5.22
CA CYS A 134 8.05 -2.96 6.04
C CYS A 134 6.78 -3.17 5.21
N PHE A 135 6.82 -3.03 3.88
CA PHE A 135 5.63 -3.15 3.02
C PHE A 135 5.48 -4.54 2.41
N TYR A 136 4.25 -5.05 2.49
CA TYR A 136 3.82 -6.33 1.96
C TYR A 136 2.64 -6.11 1.01
N ILE A 137 2.51 -7.00 0.03
CA ILE A 137 1.29 -7.13 -0.78
C ILE A 137 0.15 -7.54 0.15
N ILE A 138 -1.04 -6.94 -0.01
CA ILE A 138 -2.23 -7.30 0.76
C ILE A 138 -2.92 -8.49 0.08
N GLU A 139 -3.25 -9.51 0.87
CA GLU A 139 -4.05 -10.70 0.48
C GLU A 139 -5.30 -10.87 1.38
#